data_AF-A0A6N4X226-F1
#
_entry.id   AF-A0A6N4X226-F1
#
_cell.length_a   1.000
_cell.length_b   1.000
_cell.length_c   1.000
_cell.angle_alpha   90.00
_cell.angle_beta   90.00
_cell.angle_gamma   90.00
#
_symmetry.space_group_name_H-M   'P 1'
#
loop_
_entity.id
_entity.type
_entity.pdbx_description
1 polymer ?
#
loop_
_entity_poly.entity_id
_entity_poly.type
_entity_poly.pdbx_seq_one_letter_code
_entity_poly.pdbx_strand_id
1 'polypeptide(L)' 'MLPDIKTLTTEEKLLTMRNLWEDMRQGFEESSESDEVCDLLDARVARVELGEAKLLDWDDVKGSIGHR' A
#
# COMPACT_ATOMS: atom_id res chain seq x y z
N MET A 1 18.69 -11.77 17.46
CA MET A 1 18.21 -12.99 16.78
C MET A 1 16.70 -12.90 16.73
N LEU A 2 16.08 -13.08 15.56
CA LEU A 2 14.63 -13.21 15.48
C LEU A 2 14.22 -14.48 16.24
N PRO A 3 13.21 -14.41 17.13
CA PRO A 3 12.70 -15.59 17.81
C PRO A 3 12.20 -16.59 16.77
N ASP A 4 12.46 -17.89 16.99
CA ASP A 4 11.89 -18.94 16.13
C ASP A 4 10.37 -18.93 16.32
N ILE A 5 9.66 -18.37 15.34
CA ILE A 5 8.19 -18.20 15.37
C ILE A 5 7.51 -19.56 15.60
N LYS A 6 8.14 -20.67 15.21
CA LYS A 6 7.56 -22.01 15.40
C LYS A 6 7.46 -22.40 16.87
N THR A 7 8.32 -21.88 17.75
CA THR A 7 8.33 -22.21 19.18
C THR A 7 7.39 -21.36 20.02
N LEU A 8 6.81 -20.31 19.44
CA LEU A 8 5.91 -19.40 20.13
C LEU A 8 4.51 -20.03 20.33
N THR A 9 3.93 -19.77 21.50
CA THR A 9 2.51 -19.98 21.77
C THR A 9 1.65 -19.12 20.83
N THR A 10 0.36 -19.43 20.72
CA THR A 10 -0.57 -18.64 19.91
C THR A 10 -0.66 -17.19 20.40
N GLU A 11 -0.65 -16.97 21.71
CA GLU A 11 -0.69 -15.64 22.30
C GLU A 11 0.55 -14.82 21.93
N GLU A 12 1.74 -15.41 22.09
CA GLU A 12 3.00 -14.76 21.71
C GLU A 12 3.05 -14.43 20.22
N LYS A 13 2.57 -15.33 19.35
CA LYS A 13 2.46 -15.07 17.90
C LYS A 13 1.58 -13.87 17.60
N LEU A 14 0.41 -13.79 18.25
CA LEU A 14 -0.53 -12.67 18.05
C LEU A 14 0.06 -11.35 18.56
N LEU A 15 0.80 -11.39 19.67
CA LEU A 15 1.47 -10.21 20.22
C LEU A 15 2.62 -9.75 19.31
N THR A 16 3.47 -10.67 18.85
CA THR A 16 4.53 -10.37 17.88
C THR A 16 3.96 -9.79 16.58
N MET A 17 2.88 -10.38 16.07
CA MET A 17 2.21 -9.92 14.86
C MET A 17 1.67 -8.49 15.01
N ARG A 18 1.03 -8.17 16.15
CA ARG A 18 0.56 -6.81 16.45
C ARG A 18 1.71 -5.80 16.48
N ASN A 19 2.77 -6.12 17.21
CA ASN A 19 3.90 -5.21 17.40
C ASN A 19 4.63 -4.96 16.08
N LEU A 20 4.80 -6.01 15.25
CA LEU A 20 5.36 -5.88 13.92
C LEU A 20 4.49 -4.98 13.02
N TRP A 21 3.16 -5.15 13.08
CA TRP A 21 2.26 -4.30 12.29
C TRP A 21 2.30 -2.84 12.71
N GLU A 22 2.41 -2.56 14.01
CA GLU A 22 2.50 -1.20 14.53
C GLU A 22 3.82 -0.53 14.12
N ASP A 23 4.93 -1.26 14.22
CA ASP A 23 6.26 -0.81 13.78
C ASP A 23 6.30 -0.53 12.27
N MET A 24 5.76 -1.45 11.46
CA MET A 24 5.63 -1.25 10.01
C MET A 24 4.73 -0.07 9.64
N ARG A 25 3.67 0.18 10.42
CA ARG A 25 2.77 1.31 10.21
C ARG A 25 3.49 2.63 10.49
N GLN A 26 4.25 2.70 11.58
CA GLN A 26 5.05 3.87 11.90
C GLN A 26 6.10 4.14 10.80
N GLY A 27 6.77 3.10 10.33
CA GLY A 27 7.72 3.20 9.23
C GLY A 27 7.09 3.59 7.88
N PHE A 28 5.80 3.31 7.66
CA PHE A 28 5.09 3.73 6.45
C PHE A 28 4.75 5.22 6.43
N GLU A 29 4.42 5.82 7.60
CA GLU A 29 4.22 7.26 7.71
C GLU A 29 5.55 8.04 7.57
N GLU A 30 6.65 7.42 7.96
CA GLU A 30 8.00 8.00 7.86
C GLU A 30 8.72 7.65 6.54
N SER A 31 8.22 6.68 5.77
CA SER A 31 8.80 6.33 4.48
C SER A 31 8.45 7.41 3.46
N SER A 32 9.45 8.19 3.07
CA SER A 32 9.33 9.05 1.89
C SER A 32 8.96 8.18 0.70
N GLU A 33 7.84 8.48 0.05
CA GLU A 33 7.50 7.91 -1.24
C GLU A 33 8.69 8.12 -2.18
N SER A 34 9.04 7.11 -2.98
CA SER A 34 10.14 7.26 -3.93
C SER A 34 9.82 8.41 -4.89
N ASP A 35 10.75 9.34 -5.07
CA ASP A 35 10.59 10.48 -5.98
C ASP A 35 10.10 10.03 -7.38
N GLU A 36 10.56 8.87 -7.86
CA GLU A 36 10.13 8.28 -9.13
C GLU A 36 8.63 7.93 -9.16
N VAL A 37 8.08 7.46 -8.05
CA VAL A 37 6.65 7.15 -7.92
C VAL A 37 5.84 8.44 -7.85
N CYS A 38 6.30 9.44 -7.12
CA CYS A 38 5.67 10.75 -7.06
C CYS A 38 5.63 11.41 -8.44
N ASP A 39 6.76 11.47 -9.13
CA ASP A 39 6.88 12.03 -10.49
C ASP A 39 5.93 11.32 -11.47
N LEU A 40 5.82 9.99 -11.37
CA LEU A 40 4.89 9.21 -12.19
C LEU A 40 3.43 9.57 -11.91
N LEU A 41 3.05 9.76 -10.64
CA LEU A 41 1.70 10.11 -10.25
C LEU A 41 1.36 11.55 -10.68
N ASP A 42 2.27 12.49 -10.49
CA ASP A 42 2.10 13.88 -10.93
C ASP A 42 1.93 13.97 -12.44
N ALA A 43 2.75 13.23 -13.20
CA ALA A 43 2.59 13.15 -14.66
C ALA A 43 1.22 12.58 -15.07
N ARG A 44 0.66 11.63 -14.31
CA ARG A 44 -0.68 11.09 -14.56
C ARG A 44 -1.77 12.09 -14.24
N VAL A 45 -1.64 12.84 -13.15
CA VAL A 45 -2.58 13.92 -12.78
C VAL A 45 -2.59 15.00 -13.86
N ALA A 46 -1.41 15.46 -14.31
CA ALA A 46 -1.29 16.47 -15.36
C ALA A 46 -2.00 16.05 -16.66
N ARG A 47 -1.92 14.77 -17.04
CA ARG A 47 -2.64 14.25 -18.22
C ARG A 47 -4.15 14.30 -18.06
N VAL A 48 -4.67 14.11 -16.85
CA VAL A 48 -6.11 14.27 -16.58
C VAL A 48 -6.52 15.73 -16.68
N GLU A 49 -5.73 16.65 -16.12
CA GLU A 49 -6.00 18.10 -16.16
C GLU A 49 -5.96 18.66 -17.60
N LEU A 50 -5.04 18.16 -18.43
CA LEU A 50 -4.96 18.49 -19.85
C LEU A 50 -6.07 17.84 -20.70
N GLY A 51 -6.89 16.96 -20.11
CA GLY A 51 -7.96 16.23 -20.81
C GLY A 51 -7.47 15.07 -21.69
N GLU A 52 -6.20 14.69 -21.59
CA GLU A 52 -5.60 13.56 -22.31
C GLU A 52 -5.94 12.20 -21.67
N ALA A 53 -6.39 12.22 -20.43
CA ALA A 53 -6.83 11.06 -19.68
C ALA A 53 -8.09 11.38 -18.86
N LYS A 54 -8.83 10.33 -18.49
CA LYS A 54 -10.00 10.44 -17.62
C LYS A 54 -9.74 9.72 -16.30
N LEU A 55 -9.95 10.42 -15.19
CA LEU A 55 -10.04 9.79 -13.88
C LEU A 55 -11.39 9.05 -13.79
N LEU A 56 -11.33 7.75 -13.51
CA LEU A 56 -12.51 6.91 -13.39
C LEU A 56 -12.84 6.68 -11.91
N ASP A 57 -14.13 6.66 -11.60
CA ASP A 57 -14.60 6.30 -10.27
C ASP A 57 -14.43 4.79 -10.03
N TRP A 58 -13.96 4.42 -8.84
CA TRP A 58 -13.73 3.02 -8.47
C TRP A 58 -15.01 2.19 -8.52
N ASP A 59 -16.14 2.75 -8.07
CA ASP A 59 -17.41 2.04 -8.03
C ASP A 59 -17.93 1.75 -9.44
N ASP A 60 -17.61 2.61 -10.40
CA ASP A 60 -17.98 2.44 -11.80
C ASP A 60 -17.14 1.35 -12.49
N VAL A 61 -15.87 1.16 -12.11
CA VAL A 61 -14.92 0.32 -12.86
C VAL A 61 -14.58 -1.01 -12.22
N LYS A 62 -14.75 -1.16 -10.89
CA LYS A 62 -14.32 -2.37 -10.16
C LYS A 62 -14.86 -3.67 -10.74
N GLY A 63 -16.08 -3.66 -11.28
CA GLY A 63 -16.73 -4.83 -11.89
C GLY A 63 -16.18 -5.22 -13.27
N SER A 64 -15.37 -4.38 -13.90
CA SER A 64 -14.74 -4.67 -15.21
C SER A 64 -13.33 -5.24 -15.09
N ILE A 65 -12.72 -5.15 -13.90
CA ILE A 65 -11.36 -5.63 -13.64
C ILE A 65 -11.36 -7.17 -13.64
N GLY A 66 -10.55 -7.77 -14.49
CA GLY A 66 -10.40 -9.24 -14.57
C GLY A 66 -11.48 -9.96 -15.39
N HIS A 67 -12.39 -9.24 -16.04
CA HIS A 67 -13.41 -9.80 -16.95
C HIS A 67 -13.04 -9.59 -18.43
N ARG A 68 -11.79 -9.87 -18.80
CA ARG A 68 -11.31 -9.81 -20.18
C ARG A 68 -10.83 -11.16 -20.68
#